data_AF-A0A1Q2CCE4-F1
#
_entry.id   AF-A0A1Q2CCE4-F1
#
_cell.length_a   1.000
_cell.length_b   1.000
_cell.length_c   1.000
_cell.angle_alpha   90.00
_cell.angle_beta   90.00
_cell.angle_gamma   90.00
#
_symmetry.space_group_name_H-M   'P 1'
#
loop_
_entity.id
_entity.type
_entity.pdbx_description
1 polymer ?
#
loop_
_entity_poly.entity_id
_entity_poly.type
_entity_poly.pdbx_seq_one_letter_code
_entity_poly.pdbx_strand_id
1 'polypeptide(L)'
;MARLMLQVLGAFAEFERNLIKERQAEGIRLAKAAGRYKGRAPKLTAEQLNTAQEKIAAGVSKARVARDLAVDRSTLYRALQRSQASHKSDASVSRNLAAKEEQGEAGDR
;
A
#
# COMPACT_ATOMS: atom_id res chain seq x y z
N MET A 1 -50.08 -3.35 19.55
CA MET A 1 -49.24 -2.14 19.59
C MET A 1 -47.74 -2.43 19.73
N ALA A 2 -47.28 -3.30 20.64
CA ALA A 2 -45.84 -3.57 20.84
C ALA A 2 -45.06 -4.02 19.58
N ARG A 3 -45.65 -4.89 18.75
CA ARG A 3 -45.00 -5.38 17.51
C ARG A 3 -44.79 -4.27 16.47
N LEU A 4 -45.73 -3.34 16.36
CA LEU A 4 -45.65 -2.21 15.44
C LEU A 4 -44.55 -1.23 15.88
N MET A 5 -44.48 -0.93 17.17
CA MET A 5 -43.42 -0.08 17.73
C MET A 5 -42.03 -0.70 17.53
N LEU A 6 -41.88 -2.01 17.73
CA LEU A 6 -40.61 -2.70 17.49
C LEU A 6 -40.17 -2.60 16.01
N GLN A 7 -41.11 -2.76 15.08
CA GLN A 7 -40.82 -2.63 13.65
C GLN A 7 -40.41 -1.21 13.25
N VAL A 8 -41.11 -0.20 13.77
CA VAL A 8 -40.77 1.20 13.52
C VAL A 8 -39.38 1.52 14.06
N LEU A 9 -39.07 1.13 15.31
CA LEU A 9 -37.75 1.33 15.90
C LEU A 9 -36.65 0.60 15.13
N GLY A 10 -36.92 -0.62 14.64
CA GLY A 10 -36.00 -1.36 13.79
C GLY A 10 -35.70 -0.62 12.48
N ALA A 11 -36.73 -0.12 11.80
CA ALA A 11 -36.57 0.65 10.57
C ALA A 11 -35.77 1.95 10.79
N PHE A 12 -35.99 2.64 11.92
CA PHE A 12 -35.19 3.82 12.28
C PHE A 12 -33.72 3.46 12.55
N ALA A 13 -33.45 2.38 13.28
CA ALA A 13 -32.08 1.94 13.55
C ALA A 13 -31.33 1.57 12.25
N GLU A 14 -32.01 0.93 11.29
CA GLU A 14 -31.44 0.64 9.98
C GLU A 14 -31.16 1.90 9.18
N PHE A 15 -32.09 2.86 9.18
CA PHE A 15 -31.92 4.16 8.52
C PHE A 15 -30.71 4.92 9.07
N GLU A 16 -30.60 5.07 10.39
CA GLU A 16 -29.48 5.75 11.02
C GLU A 16 -28.14 5.06 10.71
N ARG A 17 -28.12 3.73 10.74
CA ARG A 17 -26.92 2.95 10.41
C ARG A 17 -26.47 3.18 8.98
N ASN A 18 -27.40 3.26 8.04
CA ASN A 18 -27.10 3.53 6.64
C ASN A 18 -26.53 4.94 6.46
N LEU A 19 -27.12 5.94 7.14
CA LEU A 19 -26.63 7.32 7.09
C LEU A 19 -25.21 7.47 7.66
N ILE A 20 -24.89 6.77 8.76
CA ILE A 20 -23.54 6.74 9.32
C ILE A 20 -22.54 6.13 8.33
N LYS A 21 -22.91 5.03 7.68
CA LYS A 21 -22.05 4.37 6.68
C LYS A 21 -21.81 5.25 5.46
N GLU A 22 -22.82 5.96 4.99
CA GLU A 22 -22.70 6.87 3.85
C GLU A 22 -21.69 7.99 4.15
N ARG A 23 -21.84 8.66 5.30
CA ARG A 23 -20.89 9.69 5.76
C ARG A 23 -19.49 9.14 5.95
N GLN A 24 -19.36 7.94 6.51
CA GLN A 24 -18.07 7.27 6.65
C GLN A 24 -17.44 7.00 5.28
N ALA A 25 -18.21 6.51 4.31
CA ALA A 25 -17.72 6.23 2.96
C ALA A 25 -17.25 7.51 2.26
N GLU A 26 -17.97 8.62 2.43
CA GLU A 26 -17.55 9.93 1.93
C GLU A 26 -16.22 10.38 2.57
N GLY A 27 -16.12 10.28 3.90
CA GLY A 27 -14.88 10.60 4.61
C GLY A 27 -13.70 9.73 4.15
N ILE A 28 -13.92 8.43 3.95
CA ILE A 28 -12.91 7.51 3.40
C ILE A 28 -12.52 7.93 1.99
N ARG A 29 -13.47 8.31 1.13
CA ARG A 29 -13.21 8.76 -0.24
C ARG A 29 -12.31 9.99 -0.25
N LEU A 30 -12.62 11.00 0.58
CA LEU A 30 -11.79 12.20 0.71
C LEU A 30 -10.39 11.88 1.24
N ALA A 31 -10.28 11.04 2.28
CA ALA A 31 -8.99 10.66 2.85
C ALA A 31 -8.16 9.77 1.90
N LYS A 32 -8.79 8.96 1.04
CA LYS A 32 -8.11 8.22 -0.05
C LYS A 32 -7.61 9.18 -1.12
N ALA A 33 -8.43 10.15 -1.55
CA ALA A 33 -8.02 11.17 -2.52
C ALA A 33 -6.85 12.01 -2.00
N ALA A 34 -6.84 12.32 -0.71
CA ALA A 34 -5.73 13.00 -0.04
C ALA A 34 -4.52 12.09 0.27
N GLY A 35 -4.53 10.82 -0.15
CA GLY A 35 -3.40 9.90 0.02
C GLY A 35 -3.08 9.50 1.47
N ARG A 36 -4.02 9.67 2.41
CA ARG A 36 -3.79 9.37 3.84
C ARG A 36 -3.69 7.86 4.12
N TYR A 37 -4.35 7.03 3.32
CA TYR A 37 -4.30 5.57 3.46
C TYR A 37 -3.04 5.00 2.82
N LYS A 38 -2.00 4.77 3.63
CA LYS A 38 -0.73 4.14 3.20
C LYS A 38 -0.66 2.63 3.52
N GLY A 39 -1.77 2.06 3.98
CA GLY A 39 -1.85 0.66 4.41
C GLY A 39 -1.13 0.40 5.73
N ARG A 40 -0.86 -0.87 6.03
CA ARG A 40 -0.09 -1.27 7.22
C ARG A 40 1.37 -0.83 7.05
N ALA A 41 1.91 -0.16 8.07
CA ALA A 41 3.32 0.19 8.11
C ALA A 41 4.22 -1.05 7.89
N PRO A 42 5.28 -0.95 7.06
CA PRO A 42 6.25 -2.02 6.90
C PRO A 42 6.86 -2.43 8.23
N LYS A 43 7.11 -3.73 8.41
CA LYS A 43 7.77 -4.27 9.61
C LYS A 43 9.28 -4.06 9.61
N LEU A 44 9.88 -3.80 8.45
CA LEU A 44 11.31 -3.56 8.28
C LEU A 44 11.52 -2.12 7.81
N THR A 45 12.51 -1.45 8.40
CA THR A 45 12.96 -0.14 7.94
C THR A 45 13.73 -0.26 6.63
N ALA A 46 13.96 0.87 5.95
CA ALA A 46 14.78 0.90 4.73
C ALA A 46 16.21 0.41 5.02
N GLU A 47 16.80 0.84 6.13
CA GLU A 47 18.14 0.41 6.57
C GLU A 47 18.21 -1.10 6.80
N GLN A 48 17.24 -1.66 7.55
CA GLN A 48 17.18 -3.10 7.79
C GLN A 48 17.02 -3.90 6.50
N LEU A 49 16.28 -3.35 5.52
CA LEU A 49 16.12 -3.96 4.22
C LEU A 49 17.42 -3.93 3.41
N ASN A 50 18.17 -2.82 3.45
CA ASN A 50 19.46 -2.70 2.79
C ASN A 50 20.48 -3.69 3.38
N THR A 51 20.59 -3.74 4.71
CA THR A 51 21.43 -4.73 5.40
C THR A 51 21.01 -6.16 5.07
N ALA A 52 19.70 -6.43 4.94
CA ALA A 52 19.21 -7.73 4.52
C ALA A 52 19.68 -8.09 3.09
N GLN A 53 19.61 -7.13 2.16
CA GLN A 53 20.06 -7.33 0.77
C GLN A 53 21.57 -7.57 0.69
N GLU A 54 22.37 -6.79 1.41
CA GLU A 54 23.83 -6.95 1.48
C GLU A 54 24.22 -8.33 2.03
N LYS A 55 23.62 -8.75 3.16
CA LYS A 55 23.86 -10.09 3.73
C LYS A 55 23.47 -11.20 2.76
N ILE A 56 22.36 -11.04 2.03
CA ILE A 56 21.92 -12.02 1.03
C ILE A 56 22.89 -12.06 -0.16
N ALA A 57 23.38 -10.90 -0.62
CA ALA A 57 24.38 -10.81 -1.69
C ALA A 57 25.72 -11.43 -1.28
N ALA A 58 26.10 -11.32 -0.02
CA ALA A 58 27.25 -12.01 0.58
C ALA A 58 27.03 -13.54 0.77
N GLY A 59 25.89 -14.09 0.31
CA GLY A 59 25.61 -15.53 0.36
C GLY A 59 24.96 -16.02 1.64
N VAL A 60 24.61 -15.14 2.59
CA VAL A 60 23.93 -15.55 3.83
C VAL A 60 22.50 -16.00 3.52
N SER A 61 22.11 -17.16 4.07
CA SER A 61 20.76 -17.69 3.86
C SER A 61 19.68 -16.73 4.35
N LYS A 62 18.61 -16.58 3.55
CA LYS A 62 17.44 -15.74 3.89
C LYS A 62 16.79 -16.14 5.23
N ALA A 63 16.86 -17.42 5.60
CA ALA A 63 16.35 -17.92 6.87
C ALA A 63 17.17 -17.45 8.08
N ARG A 64 18.49 -17.25 7.91
CA ARG A 64 19.35 -16.65 8.95
C ARG A 64 19.10 -15.16 9.05
N VAL A 65 19.06 -14.46 7.91
CA VAL A 65 18.77 -13.01 7.88
C VAL A 65 17.42 -12.68 8.52
N ALA A 66 16.38 -13.47 8.27
CA ALA A 66 15.07 -13.27 8.91
C ALA A 66 15.13 -13.41 10.44
N ARG A 67 15.90 -14.40 10.94
CA ARG A 67 16.12 -14.60 12.38
C ARG A 67 16.92 -13.45 13.00
N ASP A 68 18.00 -13.01 12.35
CA ASP A 68 18.80 -11.87 12.81
C ASP A 68 17.97 -10.59 12.92
N LEU A 69 16.99 -10.40 12.03
CA LEU A 69 16.09 -9.26 12.01
C LEU A 69 14.81 -9.47 12.84
N ALA A 70 14.70 -10.58 13.58
CA ALA A 70 13.54 -10.94 14.39
C ALA A 70 12.19 -10.90 13.63
N VAL A 71 12.20 -11.24 12.34
CA VAL A 71 10.99 -11.32 11.50
C VAL A 71 10.75 -12.72 10.97
N ASP A 72 9.49 -13.02 10.69
CA ASP A 72 9.17 -14.26 9.98
C ASP A 72 9.72 -14.24 8.55
N ARG A 73 10.06 -15.41 8.01
CA ARG A 73 10.59 -15.55 6.65
C ARG A 73 9.65 -14.94 5.62
N SER A 74 8.34 -15.13 5.77
CA SER A 74 7.33 -14.55 4.87
C SER A 74 7.35 -13.02 4.87
N THR A 75 7.67 -12.40 6.02
CA THR A 75 7.80 -10.95 6.14
C THR A 75 9.02 -10.46 5.36
N LEU A 76 10.16 -11.15 5.49
CA LEU A 76 11.37 -10.83 4.73
C LEU A 76 11.15 -10.98 3.22
N TYR A 77 10.55 -12.09 2.76
CA TYR A 77 10.25 -12.29 1.34
C TYR A 77 9.33 -11.20 0.78
N ARG A 78 8.24 -10.86 1.48
CA ARG A 78 7.32 -9.79 1.06
C ARG A 78 7.99 -8.42 1.04
N ALA A 79 8.93 -8.16 1.94
CA ALA A 79 9.69 -6.91 1.97
C ALA A 79 10.64 -6.80 0.76
N LEU A 80 11.39 -7.87 0.47
CA LEU A 80 12.28 -7.94 -0.69
C LEU A 80 11.51 -7.81 -2.02
N GLN A 81 10.37 -8.51 -2.15
CA GLN A 81 9.54 -8.41 -3.34
C GLN A 81 8.99 -7.00 -3.57
N ARG A 82 8.55 -6.33 -2.49
CA ARG A 82 8.06 -4.95 -2.55
C ARG A 82 9.15 -3.97 -3.01
N SER A 83 10.36 -4.13 -2.50
CA SER A 83 11.52 -3.31 -2.88
C SER A 83 11.92 -3.52 -4.35
N GLN A 84 11.84 -4.75 -4.85
CA GLN A 84 12.08 -5.02 -6.28
C GLN A 84 10.98 -4.43 -7.17
N ALA A 85 9.72 -4.47 -6.73
CA ALA A 85 8.61 -3.89 -7.47
C ALA A 85 8.73 -2.36 -7.59
N SER A 86 9.14 -1.67 -6.53
CA SER A 86 9.39 -0.22 -6.58
C SER A 86 10.57 0.13 -7.50
N HIS A 87 11.67 -0.64 -7.47
CA HIS A 87 12.78 -0.39 -8.39
C HIS A 87 12.42 -0.58 -9.88
N LYS A 88 11.55 -1.55 -10.19
CA LYS A 88 11.08 -1.77 -11.57
C LYS A 88 10.18 -0.65 -12.06
N SER A 89 9.30 -0.10 -11.21
CA SER A 89 8.46 1.04 -11.60
C SER A 89 9.31 2.26 -11.91
N ASP A 90 10.27 2.60 -11.06
CA ASP A 90 11.11 3.79 -11.24
C ASP A 90 11.95 3.70 -12.52
N ALA A 91 12.56 2.55 -12.79
CA ALA A 91 13.34 2.31 -14.01
C ALA A 91 12.50 2.31 -15.30
N SER A 92 11.19 2.04 -15.21
CA SER A 92 10.28 2.14 -16.36
C SER A 92 9.83 3.58 -16.62
N VAL A 93 9.62 4.38 -15.57
CA VAL A 93 9.27 5.80 -15.68
C VAL A 93 10.43 6.59 -16.28
N SER A 94 11.67 6.41 -15.80
CA SER A 94 12.85 7.10 -16.35
C SER A 94 13.09 6.79 -17.83
N ARG A 95 12.87 5.54 -18.26
CA ARG A 95 12.97 5.16 -19.68
C ARG A 95 11.88 5.82 -20.54
N ASN A 96 10.65 5.89 -20.05
CA ASN A 96 9.55 6.52 -20.78
C ASN A 96 9.67 8.05 -20.84
N LEU A 97 10.31 8.68 -19.84
CA LEU A 97 10.61 10.12 -19.86
C LEU A 97 11.68 10.46 -20.91
N ALA A 98 12.80 9.72 -20.93
CA ALA A 98 13.86 9.92 -21.92
C ALA A 98 13.37 9.71 -23.36
N ALA A 99 12.51 8.72 -23.61
CA ALA A 99 11.93 8.48 -24.93
C ALA A 99 10.94 9.58 -25.39
N LYS A 100 10.40 10.38 -24.46
CA LYS A 100 9.46 11.47 -24.77
C LYS A 100 10.18 12.79 -25.08
N GLU A 101 11.37 13.00 -24.50
CA GLU A 101 12.22 14.15 -24.81
C GLU A 101 12.78 14.08 -26.24
N GLU A 102 13.13 12.89 -26.74
CA GLU A 102 13.60 12.72 -28.13
C GLU A 102 12.50 12.92 -29.19
N GLN A 103 11.21 12.76 -28.84
CA GLN A 103 10.09 12.98 -29.77
C GLN A 103 9.59 14.42 -29.81
N GLY A 104 9.95 15.26 -28.84
CA GLY A 104 9.56 16.67 -28.78
C GLY A 104 10.40 17.61 -29.66
N GLU A 105 11.60 17.19 -30.07
CA GLU A 105 12.55 18.04 -30.79
C GLU A 105 12.45 17.93 -32.33
N ALA A 106 11.65 16.97 -32.82
CA ALA A 106 11.40 16.76 -34.26
C ALA A 106 10.18 17.52 -34.81
N GLY A 107 9.49 18.32 -33.98
CA GLY A 107 8.21 18.96 -34.33
C GLY A 107 8.24 20.47 -34.60
N ASP A 108 9.40 21.13 -34.52
CA ASP A 108 9.52 22.60 -34.68
C ASP A 108 10.46 23.01 -35.83
N ARG A 109 10.39 22.30 -36.97
CA ARG A 109 11.06 22.71 -38.21
C ARG A 109 10.11 22.65 -39.39
#